data_AF-A0A519ZMV4-F1
#
_entry.id   AF-A0A519ZMV4-F1
#
_cell.length_a   1.000
_cell.length_b   1.000
_cell.length_c   1.000
_cell.angle_alpha   90.00
_cell.angle_beta   90.00
_cell.angle_gamma   90.00
#
_symmetry.space_group_name_H-M   'P 1'
#
loop_
_entity.id
_entity.type
_entity.pdbx_description
1 polymer ?
#
loop_
_entity_poly.entity_id
_entity_poly.type
_entity_poly.pdbx_seq_one_letter_code
_entity_poly.pdbx_strand_id
1 'polypeptide(L)'
;MFEDHRRPFHADQYRALVARLSAALRDAPADLDLDTLLTSFPATAQLYENLNYAVAGLCRSPLEASLMAELQARQVVSLARRPEGAPRD
;
A
#
# COMPACT_ATOMS: atom_id res chain seq x y z
N MET A 1 -24.93 10.96 -26.65
CA MET A 1 -24.34 9.62 -26.80
C MET A 1 -23.04 9.65 -26.00
N PHE A 2 -23.05 9.17 -24.76
CA PHE A 2 -21.86 9.20 -23.90
C PHE A 2 -20.96 8.04 -24.32
N GLU A 3 -19.83 8.35 -24.93
CA GLU A 3 -18.83 7.34 -25.29
C GLU A 3 -18.32 6.67 -24.01
N ASP A 4 -18.49 5.36 -23.94
CA ASP A 4 -18.02 4.51 -22.86
C ASP A 4 -16.48 4.47 -22.86
N HIS A 5 -15.87 5.27 -21.98
CA HIS A 5 -14.42 5.38 -21.81
C HIS A 5 -13.82 4.27 -20.93
N ARG A 6 -14.57 3.19 -20.62
CA ARG A 6 -14.02 2.03 -19.90
C ARG A 6 -13.09 1.21 -20.80
N ARG A 7 -11.91 1.75 -21.09
CA ARG A 7 -10.79 0.90 -21.50
C ARG A 7 -10.50 -0.06 -20.33
N PRO A 8 -10.38 -1.37 -20.57
CA PRO A 8 -9.95 -2.30 -19.54
C PRO A 8 -8.54 -1.89 -19.09
N PHE A 9 -8.43 -1.42 -17.84
CA PHE A 9 -7.13 -1.20 -17.23
C PHE A 9 -6.50 -2.58 -17.00
N HIS A 10 -5.60 -2.96 -17.91
CA HIS A 10 -4.86 -4.21 -17.78
C HIS A 10 -3.87 -4.10 -16.62
N ALA A 11 -3.71 -5.20 -15.85
CA ALA A 11 -2.81 -5.24 -14.70
C ALA A 11 -1.37 -4.80 -15.05
N ASP A 12 -0.93 -5.02 -16.29
CA ASP A 12 0.39 -4.56 -16.78
C ASP A 12 0.51 -3.04 -16.84
N GLN A 13 -0.56 -2.32 -17.20
CA GLN A 13 -0.56 -0.87 -17.23
C GLN A 13 -0.46 -0.30 -15.82
N TYR A 14 -1.19 -0.90 -14.87
CA TYR A 14 -1.08 -0.55 -13.47
C TYR A 14 0.33 -0.81 -12.94
N ARG A 15 0.92 -1.97 -13.24
CA ARG A 15 2.31 -2.30 -12.87
C ARG A 15 3.32 -1.29 -13.44
N ALA A 16 3.17 -0.92 -14.70
CA ALA A 16 4.05 0.06 -15.34
C ALA A 16 3.91 1.46 -14.69
N LEU A 17 2.69 1.87 -14.36
CA LEU A 17 2.43 3.12 -13.65
C LEU A 17 3.10 3.12 -12.27
N VAL A 18 2.88 2.06 -11.49
CA VAL A 18 3.49 1.87 -10.16
C VAL A 18 5.01 1.93 -10.26
N ALA A 19 5.62 1.22 -11.21
CA ALA A 19 7.06 1.21 -11.39
C ALA A 19 7.63 2.60 -11.69
N ARG A 20 6.99 3.36 -12.59
CA ARG A 20 7.40 4.72 -12.94
C ARG A 20 7.21 5.70 -11.79
N LEU A 21 6.11 5.59 -11.08
CA LEU A 21 5.83 6.40 -9.90
C LEU A 21 6.85 6.12 -8.79
N SER A 22 7.19 4.85 -8.54
CA SER A 22 8.23 4.48 -7.58
C SER A 22 9.60 5.05 -7.93
N ALA A 23 9.96 5.08 -9.22
CA ALA A 23 11.22 5.69 -9.65
C ALA A 23 11.22 7.20 -9.37
N ALA A 24 10.17 7.92 -9.77
CA ALA A 24 10.04 9.35 -9.54
C ALA A 24 10.08 9.72 -8.05
N LEU A 25 9.45 8.91 -7.20
CA LEU A 25 9.42 9.15 -5.75
C LEU A 25 10.76 8.90 -5.05
N ARG A 26 11.62 8.04 -5.58
CA ARG A 26 12.98 7.85 -5.02
C ARG A 26 13.88 9.05 -5.26
N ASP A 27 13.70 9.72 -6.39
CA ASP A 27 14.52 10.86 -6.79
C ASP A 27 13.92 12.21 -6.32
N ALA A 28 12.68 12.19 -5.80
CA ALA A 28 11.99 13.39 -5.35
C ALA A 28 12.62 13.94 -4.06
N PRO A 29 12.86 15.27 -3.96
CA PRO A 29 13.26 15.90 -2.72
C PRO A 29 12.16 15.82 -1.67
N ALA A 30 12.53 15.61 -0.40
CA ALA A 30 11.60 15.60 0.72
C ALA A 30 11.24 17.04 1.14
N ASP A 31 10.39 17.70 0.35
CA ASP A 31 9.96 19.08 0.54
C ASP A 31 8.44 19.22 0.75
N LEU A 32 7.96 20.47 0.87
CA LEU A 32 6.56 20.79 1.09
C LEU A 32 5.66 20.43 -0.11
N ASP A 33 6.20 20.45 -1.32
CA ASP A 33 5.46 20.10 -2.52
C ASP A 33 5.21 18.59 -2.57
N LEU A 34 6.22 17.79 -2.22
CA LEU A 34 6.06 16.35 -2.03
C LEU A 34 5.05 16.05 -0.93
N ASP A 35 5.14 16.72 0.22
CA ASP A 35 4.19 16.54 1.33
C ASP A 35 2.73 16.81 0.89
N THR A 36 2.52 17.90 0.15
CA THR A 36 1.21 18.28 -0.40
C THR A 36 0.67 17.24 -1.37
N LEU A 37 1.53 16.70 -2.25
CA LEU A 37 1.18 15.64 -3.18
C LEU A 37 0.78 14.36 -2.43
N LEU A 38 1.57 13.93 -1.46
CA LEU A 38 1.26 12.70 -0.70
C LEU A 38 -0.03 12.85 0.12
N THR A 39 -0.31 14.04 0.64
CA THR A 39 -1.57 14.34 1.34
C THR A 39 -2.78 14.28 0.40
N SER A 40 -2.61 14.71 -0.86
CA SER A 40 -3.67 14.71 -1.87
C SER A 40 -3.94 13.33 -2.46
N PHE A 41 -2.93 12.44 -2.48
CA PHE A 41 -3.00 11.12 -3.11
C PHE A 41 -2.60 10.00 -2.15
N PRO A 42 -3.55 9.46 -1.34
CA PRO A 42 -3.25 8.46 -0.31
C PRO A 42 -2.59 7.17 -0.82
N ALA A 43 -2.93 6.71 -2.03
CA ALA A 43 -2.30 5.54 -2.63
C ALA A 43 -0.80 5.80 -2.96
N THR A 44 -0.48 7.03 -3.37
CA THR A 44 0.90 7.46 -3.61
C THR A 44 1.66 7.59 -2.28
N ALA A 45 1.02 8.10 -1.23
CA ALA A 45 1.58 8.14 0.12
C ALA A 45 1.97 6.74 0.62
N GLN A 46 1.07 5.75 0.51
CA GLN A 46 1.37 4.37 0.89
C GLN A 46 2.56 3.79 0.12
N LEU A 47 2.65 4.08 -1.19
CA LEU A 47 3.77 3.63 -2.01
C LEU A 47 5.10 4.30 -1.60
N TYR A 48 5.09 5.61 -1.34
CA TYR A 48 6.25 6.35 -0.83
C TYR A 48 6.72 5.82 0.53
N GLU A 49 5.79 5.55 1.45
CA GLU A 49 6.12 4.97 2.76
C GLU A 49 6.73 3.58 2.63
N ASN A 50 6.14 2.70 1.82
CA ASN A 50 6.67 1.35 1.59
C ASN A 50 8.09 1.37 1.00
N LEU A 51 8.38 2.33 0.11
CA LEU A 51 9.72 2.51 -0.46
C LEU A 51 10.76 2.92 0.60
N ASN A 52 10.34 3.69 1.61
CA ASN A 52 11.21 4.24 2.64
C ASN A 52 11.10 3.50 3.99
N TYR A 53 10.36 2.39 4.04
CA TYR A 53 10.01 1.69 5.27
C TYR A 53 11.23 1.31 6.12
N ALA A 54 12.33 0.90 5.47
CA ALA A 54 13.57 0.54 6.17
C ALA A 54 14.25 1.70 6.91
N VAL A 55 13.97 2.95 6.51
CA VAL A 55 14.62 4.16 7.06
C VAL A 55 13.69 4.90 8.01
N ALA A 56 12.40 5.01 7.66
CA ALA A 56 11.44 5.85 8.38
C ALA A 56 10.21 5.09 8.91
N GLY A 57 10.07 3.78 8.67
CA GLY A 57 8.84 3.07 9.00
C GLY A 57 7.61 3.68 8.31
N LEU A 58 6.44 3.57 8.94
CA LEU A 58 5.16 4.09 8.41
C LEU A 58 4.74 5.40 9.10
N CYS A 59 5.61 6.41 9.09
CA CYS A 59 5.42 7.67 9.80
C CYS A 59 4.21 8.52 9.33
N ARG A 60 3.61 8.26 8.17
CA ARG A 60 2.46 8.99 7.62
C ARG A 60 1.16 8.20 7.66
N SER A 61 1.24 6.89 7.85
CA SER A 61 0.06 6.04 8.02
C SER A 61 -0.66 6.40 9.33
N PRO A 62 -2.01 6.52 9.34
CA PRO A 62 -2.73 6.67 10.59
C PRO A 62 -2.47 5.44 11.45
N LEU A 63 -1.90 5.67 12.64
CA LEU A 63 -1.48 4.64 13.59
C LEU A 63 -2.55 3.55 13.79
N GLU A 64 -3.81 3.94 13.81
CA GLU A 64 -4.95 3.04 13.99
C GLU A 64 -5.13 2.05 12.82
N ALA A 65 -4.98 2.49 11.58
CA ALA A 65 -5.07 1.59 10.43
C ALA A 65 -3.90 0.60 10.41
N SER A 66 -2.68 1.06 10.75
CA SER A 66 -1.49 0.21 10.85
C SER A 66 -1.62 -0.82 11.97
N LEU A 67 -2.14 -0.41 13.14
CA LEU A 67 -2.44 -1.31 14.24
C LEU A 67 -3.51 -2.35 13.86
N MET A 68 -4.59 -1.93 13.19
CA MET A 68 -5.63 -2.86 12.74
C MET A 68 -5.10 -3.88 11.73
N ALA A 69 -4.27 -3.45 10.77
CA ALA A 69 -3.64 -4.34 9.81
C ALA A 69 -2.72 -5.37 10.51
N GLU A 70 -1.94 -4.93 11.50
CA GLU A 70 -1.09 -5.83 12.29
C GLU A 70 -1.91 -6.86 13.09
N LEU A 71 -3.01 -6.43 13.72
CA LEU A 71 -3.92 -7.32 14.43
C LEU A 71 -4.56 -8.35 13.48
N GLN A 72 -5.02 -7.91 12.31
CA GLN A 72 -5.58 -8.80 11.29
C GLN A 72 -4.55 -9.82 10.77
N ALA A 73 -3.33 -9.37 10.47
CA ALA A 73 -2.25 -10.25 10.03
C ALA A 73 -1.92 -11.31 11.09
N ARG A 74 -1.84 -10.91 12.38
CA ARG A 74 -1.63 -11.84 13.50
C ARG A 74 -2.74 -12.87 13.62
N GLN A 75 -3.99 -12.49 13.44
CA GLN A 75 -5.12 -13.41 13.46
C GLN A 75 -5.01 -14.45 12.34
N VAL A 76 -4.75 -14.02 11.11
CA VAL A 76 -4.59 -14.92 9.96
C VAL A 76 -3.42 -15.89 10.16
N VAL A 77 -2.28 -15.39 10.63
CA VAL A 77 -1.11 -16.24 10.93
C VAL A 77 -1.42 -17.24 12.05
N SER A 78 -2.15 -16.83 13.08
CA SER A 78 -2.58 -17.72 14.17
C SER A 78 -3.49 -18.85 13.66
N LEU A 79 -4.47 -18.52 12.81
CA LEU A 79 -5.35 -19.50 12.18
C LEU A 79 -4.56 -20.48 11.30
N ALA A 80 -3.63 -19.98 10.50
CA ALA A 80 -2.78 -20.80 9.63
C ALA A 80 -1.81 -21.71 10.41
N ARG A 81 -1.42 -21.32 11.63
CA ARG A 81 -0.58 -22.15 12.51
C ARG A 81 -1.35 -23.25 13.24
N ARG A 82 -2.70 -23.22 13.25
CA ARG A 82 -3.47 -24.32 13.83
C ARG A 82 -3.25 -25.54 12.94
N PRO A 83 -2.81 -26.69 13.49
CA PRO A 83 -2.63 -27.89 12.69
C PRO A 83 -3.97 -28.28 12.06
N GLU A 84 -3.96 -28.53 10.75
CA GLU A 84 -5.07 -29.19 10.05
C GLU A 84 -5.26 -30.57 10.68
N GLY A 85 -6.26 -30.70 11.57
CA GLY A 85 -6.62 -31.99 12.17
C GLY A 85 -6.62 -32.07 13.70
N ALA A 86 -6.99 -31.01 14.43
CA ALA A 86 -7.44 -31.20 15.81
C ALA A 86 -8.84 -31.87 15.78
N PRO A 87 -9.04 -33.04 16.43
CA PRO A 87 -10.29 -33.78 16.36
C PRO A 87 -11.45 -32.96 16.96
N ARG A 88 -12.62 -33.06 16.32
CA ARG A 88 -13.88 -32.53 16.83
C ARG A 88 -14.49 -33.62 17.72
N ASP A 89 -14.50 -33.39 19.03
CA ASP A 89 -15.36 -34.11 19.97
C ASP A 89 -16.79 -33.55 19.93
#